data_AF-A0A117ISZ0-F1
#
_entry.id   AF-A0A117ISZ0-F1
#
_cell.length_a   1.000
_cell.length_b   1.000
_cell.length_c   1.000
_cell.angle_alpha   90.00
_cell.angle_beta   90.00
_cell.angle_gamma   90.00
#
_symmetry.space_group_name_H-M   'P 1'
#
loop_
_entity.id
_entity.type
_entity.pdbx_description
1 polymer ?
#
loop_
_entity_poly.entity_id
_entity_poly.type
_entity_poly.pdbx_seq_one_letter_code
_entity_poly.pdbx_strand_id
1 'polypeptide(L)'
;MERKRLMRAFVPFIVFVLLALIFPGVYLHKTLREKSIEAGLDELEKLNVPNAPRAGPCNMVVLYVYMNGGEDAEELEELLQRFHINVRVSREDKWFLSMVGRLRIEQLDDFMKESERDGWIAVYYNETETCAEWISNDEIENRIILAHLDQLSPESRDVLLRVVRRNRRDMKKTRESMEKWADLTIFVHSGGEATPDDFHQLSVLLATLGILVGFGSILAIISRKEERNR
;
A
#
# COMPACT_ATOMS: atom_id res chain seq x y z
N MET A 1 55.26 29.64 9.36
CA MET A 1 55.18 28.76 8.17
C MET A 1 54.49 27.42 8.45
N GLU A 2 54.56 26.88 9.68
CA GLU A 2 53.96 25.59 10.06
C GLU A 2 52.42 25.57 10.08
N ARG A 3 51.76 26.66 10.47
CA ARG A 3 50.28 26.75 10.53
C ARG A 3 49.58 26.44 9.19
N LYS A 4 50.14 26.89 8.06
CA LYS A 4 49.61 26.60 6.70
C LYS A 4 49.84 25.15 6.25
N ARG A 5 50.86 24.46 6.78
CA ARG A 5 51.12 23.03 6.54
C ARG A 5 50.21 22.16 7.38
N LEU A 6 50.02 22.50 8.66
CA LEU A 6 49.06 21.83 9.53
C LEU A 6 47.64 21.95 8.96
N MET A 7 47.18 23.17 8.65
CA MET A 7 45.83 23.38 8.08
C MET A 7 45.56 22.53 6.84
N ARG A 8 46.53 22.35 5.93
CA ARG A 8 46.37 21.52 4.72
C ARG A 8 46.33 20.02 5.00
N ALA A 9 47.01 19.53 6.03
CA ALA A 9 46.92 18.13 6.45
C ALA A 9 45.57 17.81 7.11
N PHE A 10 44.90 18.82 7.70
CA PHE A 10 43.57 18.66 8.30
C PHE A 10 42.43 18.69 7.28
N VAL A 11 42.61 19.29 6.09
CA VAL A 11 41.52 19.37 5.08
C VAL A 11 41.00 17.99 4.65
N PRO A 12 41.84 17.00 4.28
CA PRO A 12 41.36 15.66 3.95
C PRO A 12 40.66 14.99 5.14
N PHE A 13 41.19 15.17 6.36
CA PHE A 13 40.57 14.62 7.57
C PHE A 13 39.17 15.23 7.83
N ILE A 14 39.02 16.55 7.67
CA ILE A 14 37.72 17.23 7.79
C ILE A 14 36.76 16.76 6.71
N VAL A 15 37.21 16.61 5.46
CA VAL A 15 36.38 16.07 4.36
C VAL A 15 35.94 14.63 4.66
N PHE A 16 36.84 13.79 5.16
CA PHE A 16 36.48 12.42 5.57
C PHE A 16 35.48 12.39 6.72
N VAL A 17 35.62 13.26 7.72
CA VAL A 17 34.64 13.39 8.82
C VAL A 17 33.29 13.84 8.28
N LEU A 18 33.25 14.83 7.39
CA LEU A 18 32.00 15.31 6.77
C LEU A 18 31.33 14.22 5.91
N LEU A 19 32.10 13.45 5.14
CA LEU A 19 31.59 12.32 4.36
C LEU A 19 31.10 11.18 5.26
N ALA A 20 31.80 10.90 6.37
CA ALA A 20 31.38 9.90 7.34
C ALA A 20 30.09 10.28 8.06
N LEU A 21 29.82 11.57 8.27
CA LEU A 21 28.57 12.07 8.88
C LEU A 21 27.33 11.87 7.98
N ILE A 22 27.50 11.61 6.68
CA ILE A 22 26.40 11.29 5.76
C ILE A 22 25.77 9.93 6.13
N PHE A 23 26.56 8.96 6.59
CA PHE A 23 26.07 7.63 6.98
C PHE A 23 25.07 7.68 8.14
N PRO A 24 25.41 8.25 9.32
CA PRO A 24 24.45 8.44 10.41
C PRO A 24 23.23 9.25 9.97
N GLY A 25 23.40 10.25 9.10
CA GLY A 25 22.30 11.07 8.60
C GLY A 25 21.28 10.28 7.77
N VAL A 26 21.75 9.53 6.78
CA VAL A 26 20.88 8.71 5.92
C VAL A 26 20.27 7.55 6.71
N TYR A 27 21.05 6.92 7.59
CA TYR A 27 20.55 5.89 8.50
C TYR A 27 19.44 6.44 9.41
N LEU A 28 19.69 7.56 10.09
CA LEU A 28 18.71 8.19 10.97
C LEU A 28 17.45 8.60 10.20
N HIS A 29 17.59 9.21 9.02
CA HIS A 29 16.46 9.59 8.18
C HIS A 29 15.60 8.37 7.81
N LYS A 30 16.23 7.26 7.40
CA LYS A 30 15.50 6.03 7.05
C LYS A 30 14.83 5.39 8.25
N THR A 31 15.50 5.28 9.39
CA THR A 31 14.91 4.74 10.62
C THR A 31 13.75 5.61 11.13
N LEU A 32 13.85 6.94 11.01
CA LEU A 32 12.74 7.84 11.36
C LEU A 32 11.55 7.65 10.41
N ARG A 33 11.81 7.48 9.11
CA ARG A 33 10.79 7.18 8.11
C ARG A 33 10.09 5.85 8.39
N GLU A 34 10.83 4.79 8.68
CA GLU A 34 10.28 3.48 9.06
C GLU A 34 9.38 3.59 10.29
N LYS A 35 9.81 4.31 11.33
CA LYS A 35 8.98 4.55 12.53
C LYS A 35 7.72 5.35 12.23
N SER A 36 7.81 6.34 11.34
CA SER A 36 6.66 7.14 10.93
C SER A 36 5.64 6.29 10.16
N ILE A 37 6.13 5.41 9.28
CA ILE A 37 5.31 4.46 8.53
C ILE A 37 4.65 3.46 9.48
N GLU A 38 5.42 2.86 10.39
CA GLU A 38 4.92 1.88 11.34
C GLU A 38 3.82 2.49 12.22
N ALA A 39 4.04 3.72 12.71
CA ALA A 39 3.01 4.45 13.44
C ALA A 39 1.77 4.74 12.58
N GLY A 40 1.94 5.12 11.31
CA GLY A 40 0.82 5.34 10.39
C GLY A 40 -0.01 4.06 10.15
N LEU A 41 0.65 2.92 9.95
CA LEU A 41 -0.02 1.62 9.84
C LEU A 41 -0.77 1.26 11.13
N ASP A 42 -0.17 1.52 12.29
CA ASP A 42 -0.82 1.29 13.59
C ASP A 42 -2.07 2.18 13.78
N GLU A 43 -2.06 3.42 13.28
CA GLU A 43 -3.25 4.28 13.28
C GLU A 43 -4.33 3.74 12.33
N LEU A 44 -3.96 3.35 11.11
CA LEU A 44 -4.88 2.74 10.14
C LEU A 44 -5.51 1.44 10.68
N GLU A 45 -4.77 0.66 11.46
CA GLU A 45 -5.28 -0.56 12.09
C GLU A 45 -6.42 -0.28 13.09
N LYS A 46 -6.45 0.91 13.70
CA LYS A 46 -7.52 1.33 14.62
C LYS A 46 -8.83 1.65 13.91
N LEU A 47 -8.81 1.86 12.60
CA LEU A 47 -10.03 2.04 11.79
C LEU A 47 -10.85 0.74 11.64
N ASN A 48 -10.35 -0.38 12.16
CA ASN A 48 -11.00 -1.67 12.05
C ASN A 48 -12.42 -1.69 12.62
N VAL A 49 -13.39 -1.87 11.73
CA VAL A 49 -14.78 -2.20 12.06
C VAL A 49 -14.98 -3.70 11.74
N PRO A 50 -15.02 -4.60 12.75
CA PRO A 50 -15.00 -6.05 12.53
C PRO A 50 -16.12 -6.58 11.62
N ASN A 51 -17.28 -5.92 11.62
CA ASN A 51 -18.44 -6.24 10.80
C ASN A 51 -18.66 -5.23 9.67
N ALA A 52 -17.59 -4.65 9.13
CA ALA A 52 -17.69 -3.73 8.01
C ALA A 52 -18.45 -4.40 6.86
N PRO A 53 -19.47 -3.73 6.32
CA PRO A 53 -20.30 -4.32 5.27
C PRO A 53 -19.50 -4.43 3.97
N ARG A 54 -19.57 -5.58 3.34
CA ARG A 54 -19.03 -5.83 1.99
C ARG A 54 -20.10 -5.63 0.93
N ALA A 55 -19.69 -5.17 -0.24
CA ALA A 55 -20.55 -5.32 -1.41
C ALA A 55 -20.24 -6.69 -2.03
N GLY A 56 -21.19 -7.27 -2.75
CA GLY A 56 -20.88 -8.49 -3.50
C GLY A 56 -19.85 -8.23 -4.60
N PRO A 57 -19.40 -9.28 -5.30
CA PRO A 57 -18.33 -9.18 -6.31
C PRO A 57 -18.77 -8.50 -7.63
N CYS A 58 -19.99 -7.97 -7.72
CA CYS A 58 -20.53 -7.45 -8.99
C CYS A 58 -19.84 -6.17 -9.46
N ASN A 59 -19.38 -5.35 -8.51
CA ASN A 59 -18.61 -4.15 -8.74
C ASN A 59 -17.47 -4.21 -7.73
N MET A 60 -16.23 -4.24 -8.19
CA MET A 60 -15.07 -4.33 -7.29
C MET A 60 -14.11 -3.19 -7.57
N VAL A 61 -13.64 -2.56 -6.51
CA VAL A 61 -12.62 -1.53 -6.54
C VAL A 61 -11.42 -2.04 -5.75
N VAL A 62 -10.26 -2.00 -6.37
CA VAL A 62 -9.00 -2.31 -5.71
C VAL A 62 -8.15 -1.05 -5.68
N LEU A 63 -7.82 -0.59 -4.48
CA LEU A 63 -6.93 0.55 -4.26
C LEU A 63 -5.58 0.06 -3.74
N TYR A 64 -4.50 0.42 -4.41
CA TYR A 64 -3.13 0.17 -3.96
C TYR A 64 -2.53 1.46 -3.42
N VAL A 65 -2.30 1.47 -2.11
CA VAL A 65 -1.70 2.59 -1.39
C VAL A 65 -0.25 2.24 -1.07
N TYR A 66 0.68 3.05 -1.56
CA TYR A 66 2.08 2.94 -1.21
C TYR A 66 2.44 4.00 -0.19
N MET A 67 2.76 3.59 1.04
CA MET A 67 3.13 4.52 2.10
C MET A 67 4.59 4.92 1.99
N ASN A 68 4.81 6.22 1.82
CA ASN A 68 6.11 6.86 1.88
C ASN A 68 6.41 7.45 3.28
N GLY A 69 5.40 7.78 4.06
CA GLY A 69 5.52 8.32 5.40
C GLY A 69 4.25 8.08 6.22
N GLY A 70 4.21 8.63 7.43
CA GLY A 70 3.00 8.60 8.27
C GLY A 70 1.88 9.48 7.70
N GLU A 71 2.21 10.53 6.95
CA GLU A 71 1.23 11.44 6.32
C GLU A 71 0.30 10.71 5.34
N ASP A 72 0.79 9.71 4.60
CA ASP A 72 -0.05 8.94 3.67
C ASP A 72 -1.17 8.15 4.40
N ALA A 73 -0.94 7.78 5.67
CA ALA A 73 -1.98 7.14 6.49
C ALA A 73 -3.07 8.14 6.89
N GLU A 74 -2.68 9.37 7.23
CA GLU A 74 -3.63 10.45 7.53
C GLU A 74 -4.47 10.79 6.29
N GLU A 75 -3.83 10.91 5.12
CA GLU A 75 -4.52 11.15 3.84
C GLU A 75 -5.50 10.02 3.50
N LEU A 76 -5.10 8.75 3.72
CA LEU A 76 -5.99 7.62 3.48
C LEU A 76 -7.18 7.62 4.44
N GLU A 77 -6.95 7.93 5.72
CA GLU A 77 -8.01 8.06 6.70
C GLU A 77 -9.01 9.16 6.29
N GLU A 78 -8.52 10.34 5.89
CA GLU A 78 -9.36 11.44 5.42
C GLU A 78 -10.19 11.06 4.19
N LEU A 79 -9.60 10.33 3.24
CA LEU A 79 -10.32 9.82 2.06
C LEU A 79 -11.44 8.88 2.50
N LEU A 80 -11.16 7.91 3.38
CA LEU A 80 -12.17 6.98 3.89
C LEU A 80 -13.31 7.70 4.61
N GLN A 81 -12.99 8.71 5.43
CA GLN A 81 -13.98 9.51 6.16
C GLN A 81 -14.86 10.32 5.19
N ARG A 82 -14.27 10.97 4.17
CA ARG A 82 -14.99 11.76 3.17
C ARG A 82 -16.04 10.93 2.43
N PHE A 83 -15.68 9.71 2.06
CA PHE A 83 -16.57 8.77 1.39
C PHE A 83 -17.41 7.92 2.35
N HIS A 84 -17.33 8.17 3.66
CA HIS A 84 -18.07 7.47 4.71
C HIS A 84 -17.89 5.94 4.67
N ILE A 85 -16.66 5.51 4.39
CA ILE A 85 -16.30 4.10 4.20
C ILE A 85 -15.88 3.52 5.54
N ASN A 86 -16.64 2.54 6.02
CA ASN A 86 -16.21 1.70 7.12
C ASN A 86 -15.43 0.51 6.55
N VAL A 87 -14.27 0.22 7.12
CA VAL A 87 -13.39 -0.84 6.68
C VAL A 87 -13.15 -1.88 7.77
N ARG A 88 -13.05 -3.14 7.37
CA ARG A 88 -12.46 -4.20 8.18
C ARG A 88 -11.00 -4.28 7.83
N VAL A 89 -10.14 -4.20 8.83
CA VAL A 89 -8.69 -4.19 8.65
C VAL A 89 -8.12 -5.55 9.04
N SER A 90 -7.15 -6.02 8.26
CA SER A 90 -6.38 -7.22 8.52
C SER A 90 -4.91 -6.92 8.26
N ARG A 91 -4.08 -7.07 9.30
CA ARG A 91 -2.63 -6.96 9.18
C ARG A 91 -2.04 -8.32 8.88
N GLU A 92 -1.41 -8.46 7.72
CA GLU A 92 -0.82 -9.74 7.30
C GLU A 92 0.64 -9.83 7.75
N ASP A 93 1.35 -8.70 7.74
CA ASP A 93 2.70 -8.58 8.27
C ASP A 93 2.98 -7.15 8.80
N LYS A 94 4.24 -6.87 9.14
CA LYS A 94 4.65 -5.57 9.68
C LYS A 94 4.40 -4.40 8.70
N TRP A 95 4.49 -4.63 7.41
CA TRP A 95 4.57 -3.64 6.32
C TRP A 95 3.40 -3.71 5.33
N PHE A 96 2.42 -4.57 5.63
CA PHE A 96 1.27 -4.81 4.79
C PHE A 96 -0.02 -4.92 5.59
N LEU A 97 -1.01 -4.17 5.13
CA LEU A 97 -2.33 -4.11 5.71
C LEU A 97 -3.35 -4.18 4.58
N SER A 98 -4.31 -5.11 4.70
CA SER A 98 -5.46 -5.20 3.82
C SER A 98 -6.71 -4.65 4.50
N MET A 99 -7.42 -3.77 3.82
CA MET A 99 -8.70 -3.23 4.28
C MET A 99 -9.79 -3.64 3.31
N VAL A 100 -10.96 -4.00 3.85
CA VAL A 100 -12.12 -4.29 3.01
C VAL A 100 -13.34 -3.55 3.53
N GLY A 101 -14.02 -2.85 2.64
CA GLY A 101 -15.25 -2.12 2.91
C GLY A 101 -16.16 -2.10 1.69
N ARG A 102 -17.04 -1.11 1.65
CA ARG A 102 -17.90 -0.87 0.49
C ARG A 102 -17.96 0.61 0.16
N LEU A 103 -18.04 0.90 -1.12
CA LEU A 103 -18.18 2.24 -1.68
C LEU A 103 -19.53 2.35 -2.38
N ARG A 104 -20.17 3.51 -2.36
CA ARG A 104 -21.37 3.72 -3.18
C ARG A 104 -20.97 3.87 -4.64
N ILE A 105 -21.67 3.19 -5.54
CA ILE A 105 -21.37 3.27 -6.98
C ILE A 105 -21.46 4.70 -7.50
N GLU A 106 -22.39 5.51 -6.98
CA GLU A 106 -22.52 6.93 -7.36
C GLU A 106 -21.31 7.79 -7.00
N GLN A 107 -20.45 7.31 -6.09
CA GLN A 107 -19.24 7.99 -5.64
C GLN A 107 -17.95 7.38 -6.24
N LEU A 108 -18.09 6.37 -7.10
CA LEU A 108 -16.97 5.60 -7.63
C LEU A 108 -15.96 6.48 -8.39
N ASP A 109 -16.47 7.27 -9.34
CA ASP A 109 -15.62 8.10 -10.19
C ASP A 109 -14.87 9.17 -9.38
N ASP A 110 -15.55 9.79 -8.41
CA ASP A 110 -14.94 10.79 -7.52
C ASP A 110 -13.88 10.15 -6.61
N PHE A 111 -14.16 8.97 -6.05
CA PHE A 111 -13.21 8.22 -5.21
C PHE A 111 -11.96 7.83 -6.00
N MET A 112 -12.13 7.31 -7.22
CA MET A 112 -10.99 6.95 -8.08
C MET A 112 -10.15 8.17 -8.44
N LYS A 113 -10.80 9.28 -8.80
CA LYS A 113 -10.10 10.52 -9.17
C LYS A 113 -9.32 11.12 -8.00
N GLU A 114 -9.88 11.09 -6.79
CA GLU A 114 -9.16 11.56 -5.60
C GLU A 114 -7.98 10.64 -5.27
N SER A 115 -8.18 9.31 -5.34
CA SER A 115 -7.09 8.34 -5.16
C SER A 115 -5.93 8.56 -6.13
N GLU A 116 -6.23 8.80 -7.41
CA GLU A 116 -5.21 9.10 -8.43
C GLU A 116 -4.50 10.43 -8.18
N ARG A 117 -5.23 11.46 -7.71
CA ARG A 117 -4.66 12.77 -7.37
C ARG A 117 -3.65 12.66 -6.24
N ASP A 118 -3.93 11.79 -5.29
CA ASP A 118 -3.07 11.51 -4.13
C ASP A 118 -1.96 10.48 -4.48
N GLY A 119 -1.86 10.09 -5.77
CA GLY A 119 -0.78 9.27 -6.32
C GLY A 119 -0.97 7.76 -6.16
N TRP A 120 -2.16 7.31 -5.74
CA TRP A 120 -2.49 5.91 -5.56
C TRP A 120 -3.13 5.30 -6.80
N ILE A 121 -3.02 3.98 -6.92
CA ILE A 121 -3.56 3.25 -8.07
C ILE A 121 -4.91 2.66 -7.68
N ALA A 122 -5.99 3.16 -8.27
CA ALA A 122 -7.32 2.60 -8.14
C ALA A 122 -7.72 1.85 -9.42
N VAL A 123 -8.21 0.62 -9.28
CA VAL A 123 -8.68 -0.20 -10.40
C VAL A 123 -10.12 -0.61 -10.14
N TYR A 124 -10.98 -0.44 -11.14
CA TYR A 124 -12.38 -0.83 -11.10
C TYR A 124 -12.66 -2.02 -12.02
N TYR A 125 -13.34 -3.04 -11.48
CA TYR A 125 -13.80 -4.22 -12.19
C TYR A 125 -15.34 -4.27 -12.15
N ASN A 126 -15.93 -4.34 -13.34
CA ASN A 126 -17.37 -4.43 -13.52
C ASN A 126 -17.74 -5.86 -13.93
N GLU A 127 -18.36 -6.58 -13.01
CA GLU A 127 -18.83 -7.97 -13.18
C GLU A 127 -20.36 -8.04 -13.19
N THR A 128 -21.03 -6.94 -13.56
CA THR A 128 -22.49 -6.86 -13.56
C THR A 128 -23.15 -7.84 -14.52
N GLU A 129 -22.53 -8.16 -15.67
CA GLU A 129 -23.03 -9.18 -16.60
C GLU A 129 -22.98 -10.57 -15.97
N THR A 130 -21.85 -10.94 -15.37
CA THR A 130 -21.66 -12.20 -14.62
C THR A 130 -22.69 -12.32 -13.49
N CYS A 131 -22.92 -11.23 -12.73
CA CYS A 131 -23.92 -11.20 -11.68
C CYS A 131 -25.36 -11.31 -12.19
N ALA A 132 -25.67 -10.73 -13.36
CA ALA A 132 -26.98 -10.87 -14.00
C ALA A 132 -27.24 -12.32 -14.42
N GLU A 133 -26.22 -13.02 -14.91
CA GLU A 133 -26.29 -14.45 -15.23
C GLU A 133 -26.57 -15.29 -13.98
N TRP A 134 -25.90 -15.03 -12.86
CA TRP A 134 -26.17 -15.71 -11.59
C TRP A 134 -27.62 -15.53 -11.13
N ILE A 135 -28.15 -14.32 -11.22
CA ILE A 135 -29.56 -14.05 -10.90
C ILE A 135 -30.49 -14.86 -11.81
N SER A 136 -30.24 -14.85 -13.12
CA SER A 136 -31.04 -15.61 -14.09
C SER A 136 -31.03 -17.11 -13.79
N ASN A 137 -29.86 -17.66 -13.44
CA ASN A 137 -29.71 -19.07 -13.09
C ASN A 137 -30.50 -19.42 -11.81
N ASP A 138 -30.42 -18.58 -10.78
CA ASP A 138 -31.20 -18.74 -9.55
C ASP A 138 -32.72 -18.66 -9.81
N GLU A 139 -33.18 -17.79 -10.72
CA GLU A 139 -34.58 -17.69 -11.11
C GLU A 139 -35.08 -18.95 -11.83
N ILE A 140 -34.28 -19.49 -12.75
CA ILE A 140 -34.57 -20.73 -13.46
C ILE A 140 -34.63 -21.91 -12.47
N GLU A 141 -33.65 -22.03 -11.58
CA GLU A 141 -33.61 -23.08 -10.56
C GLU A 141 -34.86 -23.01 -9.67
N ASN A 142 -35.20 -21.82 -9.17
CA ASN A 142 -36.38 -21.61 -8.35
C ASN A 142 -37.67 -22.01 -9.10
N ARG A 143 -37.79 -21.65 -10.38
CA ARG A 143 -38.95 -22.01 -11.20
C ARG A 143 -39.08 -23.53 -11.36
N ILE A 144 -37.97 -24.22 -11.62
CA ILE A 144 -37.94 -25.69 -11.76
C ILE A 144 -38.32 -26.35 -10.44
N ILE A 145 -37.71 -25.93 -9.32
CA ILE A 145 -38.02 -26.46 -8.00
C ILE A 145 -39.51 -26.32 -7.70
N LEU A 146 -40.04 -25.10 -7.81
CA LEU A 146 -41.43 -24.79 -7.46
C LEU A 146 -42.43 -25.57 -8.31
N ALA A 147 -42.12 -25.84 -9.57
CA ALA A 147 -42.97 -26.60 -10.48
C ALA A 147 -43.08 -28.10 -10.14
N HIS A 148 -42.16 -28.64 -9.33
CA HIS A 148 -42.11 -30.08 -9.00
C HIS A 148 -42.30 -30.35 -7.50
N LEU A 149 -42.62 -29.35 -6.67
CA LEU A 149 -42.71 -29.52 -5.21
C LEU A 149 -43.84 -30.46 -4.77
N ASP A 150 -44.91 -30.54 -5.55
CA ASP A 150 -46.09 -31.37 -5.28
C ASP A 150 -45.80 -32.87 -5.42
N GLN A 151 -44.83 -33.22 -6.27
CA GLN A 151 -44.39 -34.60 -6.55
C GLN A 151 -43.45 -35.18 -5.48
N LEU A 152 -43.05 -34.38 -4.50
CA LEU A 152 -42.02 -34.73 -3.52
C LEU A 152 -42.61 -35.11 -2.16
N SER A 153 -41.85 -35.91 -1.41
CA SER A 153 -42.13 -36.15 0.01
C SER A 153 -42.10 -34.85 0.82
N PRO A 154 -42.81 -34.78 1.97
CA PRO A 154 -42.79 -33.60 2.83
C PRO A 154 -41.39 -33.13 3.23
N GLU A 155 -40.48 -34.07 3.50
CA GLU A 155 -39.10 -33.79 3.90
C GLU A 155 -38.30 -33.17 2.75
N SER A 156 -38.41 -33.75 1.55
CA SER A 156 -37.74 -33.24 0.34
C SER A 156 -38.28 -31.86 -0.04
N ARG A 157 -39.58 -31.64 0.11
CA ARG A 157 -40.23 -30.35 -0.14
C ARG A 157 -39.67 -29.26 0.79
N ASP A 158 -39.51 -29.55 2.07
CA ASP A 158 -38.97 -28.57 3.03
C ASP A 158 -37.50 -28.21 2.73
N VAL A 159 -36.68 -29.19 2.35
CA VAL A 159 -35.30 -28.97 1.89
C VAL A 159 -35.28 -28.02 0.69
N LEU A 160 -36.05 -28.31 -0.35
CA LEU A 160 -36.06 -27.48 -1.57
C LEU A 160 -36.65 -26.09 -1.34
N LEU A 161 -37.64 -25.95 -0.45
CA LEU A 161 -38.13 -24.63 -0.06
C LEU A 161 -37.06 -23.79 0.66
N ARG A 162 -36.16 -24.41 1.42
CA ARG A 162 -34.99 -23.69 1.97
C ARG A 162 -34.04 -23.21 0.89
N VAL A 163 -33.81 -24.00 -0.15
CA VAL A 163 -33.00 -23.59 -1.32
C VAL A 163 -33.65 -22.37 -1.98
N VAL A 164 -34.95 -22.43 -2.29
CA VAL A 164 -35.65 -21.29 -2.91
C VAL A 164 -35.57 -20.02 -2.06
N ARG A 165 -35.71 -20.13 -0.74
CA ARG A 165 -35.55 -18.99 0.17
C ARG A 165 -34.11 -18.46 0.21
N ARG A 166 -33.10 -19.33 0.05
CA ARG A 166 -31.69 -18.93 -0.04
C ARG A 166 -31.44 -18.17 -1.35
N ASN A 167 -31.78 -18.76 -2.49
CA ASN A 167 -31.60 -18.15 -3.81
C ASN A 167 -32.28 -16.77 -3.88
N ARG A 168 -33.51 -16.64 -3.35
CA ARG A 168 -34.18 -15.31 -3.26
C ARG A 168 -33.42 -14.28 -2.45
N ARG A 169 -32.77 -14.67 -1.35
CA ARG A 169 -31.94 -13.76 -0.56
C ARG A 169 -30.65 -13.41 -1.29
N ASP A 170 -30.04 -14.37 -1.95
CA ASP A 170 -28.79 -14.19 -2.69
C ASP A 170 -29.03 -13.26 -3.89
N MET A 171 -30.04 -13.53 -4.72
CA MET A 171 -30.46 -12.63 -5.80
C MET A 171 -30.73 -11.18 -5.33
N LYS A 172 -31.38 -11.01 -4.17
CA LYS A 172 -31.63 -9.67 -3.62
C LYS A 172 -30.32 -8.95 -3.30
N LYS A 173 -29.38 -9.64 -2.64
CA LYS A 173 -28.05 -9.07 -2.32
C LYS A 173 -27.25 -8.77 -3.58
N THR A 174 -27.29 -9.66 -4.57
CA THR A 174 -26.62 -9.47 -5.86
C THR A 174 -27.16 -8.22 -6.56
N ARG A 175 -28.48 -8.04 -6.65
CA ARG A 175 -29.10 -6.81 -7.20
C ARG A 175 -28.68 -5.56 -6.45
N GLU A 176 -28.72 -5.59 -5.12
CA GLU A 176 -28.27 -4.45 -4.30
C GLU A 176 -26.79 -4.12 -4.56
N SER A 177 -25.95 -5.12 -4.75
CA SER A 177 -24.54 -4.93 -5.11
C SER A 177 -24.37 -4.39 -6.52
N MET A 178 -25.16 -4.85 -7.50
CA MET A 178 -25.09 -4.35 -8.86
C MET A 178 -25.47 -2.87 -8.95
N GLU A 179 -26.47 -2.44 -8.17
CA GLU A 179 -27.10 -1.13 -8.32
C GLU A 179 -26.52 -0.05 -7.40
N LYS A 180 -26.01 -0.42 -6.22
CA LYS A 180 -25.75 0.57 -5.15
C LYS A 180 -24.33 0.56 -4.61
N TRP A 181 -23.65 -0.58 -4.65
CA TRP A 181 -22.42 -0.77 -3.87
C TRP A 181 -21.32 -1.43 -4.69
N ALA A 182 -20.11 -0.87 -4.60
CA ALA A 182 -18.88 -1.53 -5.03
C ALA A 182 -18.14 -2.09 -3.82
N ASP A 183 -17.59 -3.29 -3.95
CA ASP A 183 -16.77 -3.93 -2.92
C ASP A 183 -15.39 -3.30 -3.00
N LEU A 184 -14.94 -2.68 -1.92
CA LEU A 184 -13.68 -1.95 -1.91
C LEU A 184 -12.65 -2.77 -1.15
N THR A 185 -11.58 -3.13 -1.83
CA THR A 185 -10.38 -3.72 -1.23
C THR A 185 -9.24 -2.72 -1.35
N ILE A 186 -8.60 -2.41 -0.23
CA ILE A 186 -7.44 -1.52 -0.17
C ILE A 186 -6.25 -2.33 0.30
N PHE A 187 -5.17 -2.28 -0.45
CA PHE A 187 -3.89 -2.86 -0.09
C PHE A 187 -2.93 -1.73 0.24
N VAL A 188 -2.53 -1.66 1.50
CA VAL A 188 -1.57 -0.68 2.00
C VAL A 188 -0.23 -1.38 2.15
N HIS A 189 0.77 -0.87 1.45
CA HIS A 189 2.13 -1.39 1.49
C HIS A 189 3.13 -0.25 1.70
N SER A 190 4.12 -0.44 2.56
CA SER A 190 5.05 0.64 2.89
C SER A 190 6.48 0.47 2.38
N GLY A 191 6.73 -0.55 1.56
CA GLY A 191 8.09 -1.00 1.30
C GLY A 191 8.70 -1.68 2.53
N GLY A 192 9.59 -2.64 2.29
CA GLY A 192 10.18 -3.45 3.36
C GLY A 192 11.21 -2.72 4.22
N GLU A 193 11.77 -3.46 5.18
CA GLU A 193 12.86 -2.99 6.04
C GLU A 193 14.07 -2.49 5.24
N ALA A 194 14.76 -1.49 5.79
CA ALA A 194 16.07 -1.10 5.31
C ALA A 194 17.03 -2.29 5.28
N THR A 195 17.42 -2.70 4.09
CA THR A 195 18.47 -3.69 3.91
C THR A 195 19.83 -3.00 3.81
N PRO A 196 20.94 -3.68 4.19
CA PRO A 196 22.28 -3.18 3.92
C PRO A 196 22.51 -2.79 2.45
N ASP A 197 21.83 -3.46 1.52
CA ASP A 197 21.91 -3.18 0.08
C ASP A 197 21.39 -1.78 -0.28
N ASP A 198 20.39 -1.26 0.45
CA ASP A 198 19.89 0.09 0.25
C ASP A 198 20.94 1.17 0.55
N PHE A 199 21.96 0.82 1.35
CA PHE A 199 23.09 1.68 1.66
C PHE A 199 24.33 1.36 0.83
N HIS A 200 24.32 0.29 0.03
CA HIS A 200 25.48 -0.18 -0.71
C HIS A 200 25.96 0.87 -1.72
N GLN A 201 25.05 1.45 -2.51
CA GLN A 201 25.42 2.47 -3.50
C GLN A 201 26.00 3.73 -2.86
N LEU A 202 25.41 4.16 -1.74
CA LEU A 202 25.92 5.29 -0.96
C LEU A 202 27.32 4.99 -0.40
N SER A 203 27.51 3.77 0.11
CA SER A 203 28.80 3.28 0.62
C SER A 203 29.88 3.29 -0.46
N VAL A 204 29.56 2.77 -1.65
CA VAL A 204 30.46 2.73 -2.81
C VAL A 204 30.80 4.15 -3.26
N LEU A 205 29.83 5.05 -3.37
CA LEU A 205 30.04 6.43 -3.79
C LEU A 205 30.96 7.18 -2.81
N LEU A 206 30.73 7.04 -1.51
CA LEU A 206 31.56 7.66 -0.47
C LEU A 206 32.98 7.07 -0.44
N ALA A 207 33.13 5.75 -0.60
CA ALA A 207 34.44 5.12 -0.72
C ALA A 207 35.21 5.63 -1.95
N THR A 208 34.53 5.78 -3.09
CA THR A 208 35.13 6.27 -4.34
C THR A 208 35.58 7.73 -4.21
N LEU A 209 34.74 8.59 -3.61
CA LEU A 209 35.09 9.98 -3.30
C LEU A 209 36.26 10.06 -2.32
N GLY A 210 36.28 9.22 -1.29
CA GLY A 210 37.40 9.13 -0.35
C GLY A 210 38.72 8.77 -1.03
N ILE A 211 38.70 7.82 -1.96
CA ILE A 211 39.87 7.42 -2.77
C ILE A 211 40.34 8.60 -3.63
N LEU A 212 39.44 9.28 -4.35
CA LEU A 212 39.80 10.42 -5.21
C LEU A 212 40.43 11.58 -4.42
N VAL A 213 39.85 11.93 -3.27
CA VAL A 213 40.38 12.97 -2.39
C VAL A 213 41.74 12.54 -1.80
N GLY A 214 41.88 11.27 -1.40
CA GLY A 214 43.13 10.70 -0.90
C GLY A 214 44.25 10.75 -1.93
N PHE A 215 44.00 10.24 -3.14
CA PHE A 215 44.98 10.26 -4.24
C PHE A 215 45.36 11.67 -4.66
N GLY A 216 44.39 12.59 -4.80
CA GLY A 216 44.66 13.99 -5.12
C GLY A 216 45.55 14.66 -4.08
N SER A 217 45.35 14.34 -2.79
CA SER A 217 46.18 14.85 -1.70
C SER A 217 47.61 14.31 -1.76
N ILE A 218 47.79 13.01 -2.05
CA ILE A 218 49.12 12.38 -2.19
C ILE A 218 49.87 12.97 -3.40
N LEU A 219 49.22 13.08 -4.56
CA LEU A 219 49.81 13.65 -5.77
C LEU A 219 50.23 15.12 -5.57
N ALA A 220 49.41 15.92 -4.90
CA ALA A 220 49.75 17.31 -4.58
C ALA A 220 50.94 17.44 -3.62
N ILE A 221 51.15 16.46 -2.73
CA ILE A 221 52.31 16.39 -1.84
C ILE A 221 53.57 16.01 -2.62
N ILE A 222 53.48 15.02 -3.51
CA ILE A 222 54.60 14.53 -4.34
C ILE A 222 55.07 15.62 -5.30
N SER A 223 54.15 16.22 -6.07
CA SER A 223 54.47 17.26 -7.06
C SER A 223 55.16 18.49 -6.44
N ARG A 224 54.74 18.91 -5.24
CA ARG A 224 55.42 19.99 -4.48
C ARG A 224 56.80 19.63 -3.95
N LYS A 225 57.07 18.34 -3.70
CA LYS A 225 58.37 17.87 -3.24
C LYS A 225 59.38 17.89 -4.40
N GLU A 226 58.89 17.65 -5.61
CA GLU A 226 59.66 17.72 -6.85
C GLU A 226 59.97 19.17 -7.25
N GLU A 227 59.02 20.10 -7.13
CA GLU A 227 59.26 21.55 -7.32
C GLU A 227 60.24 22.15 -6.30
N ARG A 228 60.40 21.56 -5.12
CA ARG A 228 61.34 22.02 -4.08
C ARG A 228 62.76 21.53 -4.26
N ASN A 229 62.95 20.47 -5.03
CA ASN A 229 64.24 19.84 -5.30
C ASN A 229 64.82 20.28 -6.66
N ARG A 230 64.13 21.15 -7.39
CA ARG A 230 64.66 21.97 -8.48
C ARG A 230 64.99 23.36 -7.95
#